data_AF-A0A519YRG8-F1
#
_entry.id   AF-A0A519YRG8-F1
#
_cell.length_a   1.000
_cell.length_b   1.000
_cell.length_c   1.000
_cell.angle_alpha   90.00
_cell.angle_beta   90.00
_cell.angle_gamma   90.00
#
_symmetry.space_group_name_H-M   'P 1'
#
loop_
_entity.id
_entity.type
_entity.pdbx_description
1 polymer ?
#
loop_
_entity_poly.entity_id
_entity_poly.type
_entity_poly.pdbx_seq_one_letter_code
_entity_poly.pdbx_strand_id
1 'polypeptide(L)'
;PIVVGVLVFADVIVGLVGGGKYVGTEAAGIYRILIVCSLFFPLERFLGVTLDIIGQPRLNLTKVMLVLVLNVVTDIIGIHVAHNIYGAAWASVVTLIAGIAYGYWVLLRFLPINFRGIPQLAVAEVREQLAALRRWRLARS
;
A
#
# COMPACT_ATOMS: atom_id res chain seq x y z
N PRO A 1 0.79 7.01 14.13
CA PRO A 1 -0.12 7.42 15.24
C PRO A 1 -1.49 6.74 15.18
N ILE A 2 -2.19 6.78 14.03
CA ILE A 2 -3.54 6.20 13.89
C ILE A 2 -3.56 4.69 14.13
N VAL A 3 -2.65 3.93 13.50
CA VAL A 3 -2.56 2.46 13.67
C VAL A 3 -2.38 2.05 15.13
N VAL A 4 -1.55 2.78 15.89
CA VAL A 4 -1.33 2.52 17.31
C VAL A 4 -2.62 2.73 18.12
N GLY A 5 -3.36 3.81 17.86
CA GLY A 5 -4.66 4.04 18.49
C GLY A 5 -5.65 2.92 18.17
N VAL A 6 -5.72 2.51 16.90
CA VAL A 6 -6.61 1.43 16.46
C VAL A 6 -6.24 0.07 17.08
N LEU A 7 -4.96 -0.22 17.26
CA LEU A 7 -4.50 -1.45 17.94
C LEU A 7 -4.95 -1.52 19.40
N VAL A 8 -4.85 -0.39 20.12
CA VAL A 8 -5.27 -0.28 21.53
C VAL A 8 -6.80 -0.38 21.65
N PHE A 9 -7.54 0.31 20.78
CA PHE A 9 -9.00 0.37 20.83
C PHE A 9 -9.70 -0.63 19.89
N ALA A 10 -9.01 -1.69 19.46
CA ALA A 10 -9.52 -2.64 18.47
C ALA A 10 -10.86 -3.26 18.87
N ASP A 11 -11.01 -3.69 20.12
CA ASP A 11 -12.27 -4.27 20.63
C ASP A 11 -13.44 -3.29 20.60
N VAL A 12 -13.18 -2.02 20.93
CA VAL A 12 -14.19 -0.95 20.90
C VAL A 12 -14.63 -0.68 19.45
N ILE A 13 -13.68 -0.61 18.52
CA ILE A 13 -13.95 -0.38 17.11
C ILE A 13 -14.73 -1.54 16.50
N VAL A 14 -14.33 -2.78 16.80
CA VAL A 14 -15.05 -3.99 16.35
C VAL A 14 -16.46 -4.04 16.94
N GLY A 15 -16.64 -3.68 18.20
CA GLY A 15 -17.96 -3.59 18.83
C GLY A 15 -18.85 -2.52 18.22
N LEU A 16 -18.27 -1.38 17.83
CA LEU A 16 -19.00 -0.27 17.21
C LEU A 16 -19.40 -0.57 15.76
N VAL A 17 -18.52 -1.21 14.98
CA VAL A 17 -18.74 -1.50 13.55
C VAL A 17 -19.49 -2.81 13.34
N GLY A 18 -19.08 -3.87 14.04
CA GLY A 18 -19.66 -5.21 13.92
C GLY A 18 -20.86 -5.46 14.83
N GLY A 19 -21.07 -4.59 15.83
CA GLY A 19 -22.05 -4.78 16.90
C GLY A 19 -21.55 -5.67 18.03
N GLY A 20 -22.32 -5.72 19.12
CA GLY A 20 -21.96 -6.43 20.36
C GLY A 20 -21.65 -7.92 20.19
N LYS A 21 -22.14 -8.56 19.12
CA LYS A 21 -21.94 -9.99 18.83
C LYS A 21 -20.50 -10.38 18.49
N TYR A 22 -19.64 -9.41 18.15
CA TYR A 22 -18.22 -9.67 17.86
C TYR A 22 -17.27 -9.20 18.97
N VAL A 23 -17.81 -8.57 20.03
CA VAL A 23 -17.03 -8.16 21.20
C VAL A 23 -16.59 -9.42 21.95
N GLY A 24 -15.28 -9.55 22.21
CA GLY A 24 -14.71 -10.73 22.86
C GLY A 24 -14.53 -11.94 21.93
N THR A 25 -14.74 -11.79 20.62
CA THR A 25 -14.46 -12.82 19.62
C THR A 25 -13.07 -12.61 18.97
N GLU A 26 -12.68 -13.52 18.09
CA GLU A 26 -11.44 -13.43 17.32
C GLU A 26 -11.37 -12.22 16.37
N ALA A 27 -12.50 -11.56 16.10
CA ALA A 27 -12.58 -10.42 15.20
C ALA A 27 -11.63 -9.27 15.58
N ALA A 28 -11.47 -8.98 16.88
CA ALA A 28 -10.54 -7.96 17.34
C ALA A 28 -9.07 -8.36 17.10
N GLY A 29 -8.73 -9.65 17.25
CA GLY A 29 -7.41 -10.18 16.94
C GLY A 29 -7.09 -10.08 15.45
N ILE A 30 -8.04 -10.48 14.59
CA ILE A 30 -7.92 -10.37 13.14
C ILE A 30 -7.76 -8.92 12.70
N TYR A 31 -8.57 -8.03 13.26
CA TYR A 31 -8.50 -6.60 12.96
C TYR A 31 -7.14 -6.00 13.32
N ARG A 32 -6.54 -6.43 14.44
CA ARG A 32 -5.18 -6.03 14.83
C ARG A 32 -4.12 -6.46 13.80
N ILE A 33 -4.25 -7.64 13.21
CA ILE A 33 -3.33 -8.11 12.16
C ILE A 33 -3.50 -7.24 10.90
N LEU A 34 -4.75 -7.03 10.47
CA LEU A 34 -5.05 -6.28 9.24
C LEU A 34 -4.69 -4.79 9.35
N ILE A 35 -4.83 -4.16 10.52
CA ILE A 35 -4.45 -2.75 10.67
C ILE A 35 -2.94 -2.54 10.64
N VAL A 36 -2.14 -3.53 11.05
CA VAL A 36 -0.68 -3.46 10.88
C VAL A 36 -0.33 -3.52 9.39
N CYS A 37 -1.04 -4.34 8.61
CA CYS A 37 -0.88 -4.43 7.16
C CYS A 37 -1.13 -3.09 6.47
N SER A 38 -2.05 -2.27 6.99
CA SER A 38 -2.38 -0.97 6.39
C SER A 38 -1.21 0.02 6.39
N LEU A 39 -0.15 -0.21 7.19
CA LEU A 39 1.08 0.58 7.14
C LEU A 39 1.80 0.47 5.80
N PHE A 40 1.62 -0.65 5.10
CA PHE A 40 2.25 -0.91 3.81
C PHE A 40 1.37 -0.52 2.61
N PHE A 41 0.08 -0.24 2.81
CA PHE A 41 -0.81 0.23 1.74
C PHE A 41 -0.34 1.51 1.03
N PRO A 42 0.25 2.51 1.72
CA PRO A 42 0.85 3.65 1.04
C PRO A 42 1.96 3.25 0.07
N LEU A 43 2.83 2.31 0.47
CA LEU A 43 3.89 1.78 -0.38
C LEU A 43 3.30 1.03 -1.59
N GLU A 44 2.34 0.14 -1.33
CA GLU A 44 1.67 -0.62 -2.38
C GLU A 44 1.03 0.29 -3.44
N ARG A 45 0.31 1.33 -2.98
CA ARG A 45 -0.34 2.31 -3.85
C ARG A 45 0.67 3.19 -4.58
N PHE A 46 1.76 3.57 -3.92
CA PHE A 46 2.84 4.33 -4.55
C PHE A 46 3.47 3.56 -5.73
N LEU A 47 3.74 2.27 -5.56
CA LEU A 47 4.29 1.43 -6.63
C LEU A 47 3.35 1.37 -7.84
N GLY A 48 2.04 1.22 -7.62
CA GLY A 48 1.06 1.20 -8.71
C GLY A 48 0.93 2.55 -9.43
N VAL A 49 0.78 3.63 -8.67
CA VAL A 49 0.67 4.99 -9.24
C VAL A 49 1.95 5.38 -9.98
N THR A 50 3.12 4.98 -9.49
CA THR A 50 4.38 5.25 -10.20
C THR A 50 4.43 4.55 -11.55
N LEU A 51 3.97 3.29 -11.64
CA LEU A 51 3.85 2.57 -12.92
C LEU A 51 2.89 3.28 -13.87
N ASP A 52 1.78 3.83 -13.38
CA ASP A 52 0.84 4.61 -14.20
C ASP A 52 1.50 5.90 -14.72
N ILE A 53 2.24 6.62 -13.87
CA ILE A 53 2.91 7.88 -14.22
C ILE A 53 4.00 7.68 -15.29
N ILE A 54 4.78 6.60 -15.22
CA ILE A 54 5.83 6.29 -16.21
C ILE A 54 5.28 5.67 -17.50
N GLY A 55 3.96 5.71 -17.71
CA GLY A 55 3.32 5.23 -18.93
C GLY A 55 3.17 3.70 -19.00
N GLN A 56 3.17 3.00 -17.85
CA GLN A 56 3.00 1.55 -17.75
C GLN A 56 1.72 1.10 -17.00
N PRO A 57 0.53 1.65 -17.32
CA PRO A 57 -0.71 1.29 -16.60
C PRO A 57 -1.13 -0.16 -16.82
N ARG A 58 -0.72 -0.78 -17.93
CA ARG A 58 -0.98 -2.21 -18.20
C ARG A 58 -0.30 -3.10 -17.15
N LEU A 59 0.91 -2.76 -16.72
CA LEU A 59 1.64 -3.53 -15.71
C LEU A 59 1.05 -3.34 -14.31
N ASN A 60 0.52 -2.15 -14.01
CA ASN A 60 -0.25 -1.90 -12.79
C ASN A 60 -1.56 -2.70 -12.79
N LEU A 61 -2.29 -2.75 -13.92
CA LEU A 61 -3.49 -3.58 -14.04
C LEU A 61 -3.19 -5.07 -13.85
N THR A 62 -2.12 -5.58 -14.48
CA THR A 62 -1.67 -6.97 -14.29
C THR A 62 -1.33 -7.26 -12.83
N LYS A 63 -0.64 -6.33 -12.15
CA LYS A 63 -0.37 -6.44 -10.70
C LYS A 63 -1.67 -6.61 -9.92
N VAL A 64 -2.63 -5.70 -10.11
CA VAL A 64 -3.90 -5.71 -9.36
C VAL A 64 -4.67 -7.00 -9.60
N MET A 65 -4.73 -7.49 -10.85
CA MET A 65 -5.38 -8.76 -11.17
C MET A 65 -4.67 -9.96 -10.53
N LEU A 66 -3.33 -9.97 -10.54
CA LEU A 66 -2.55 -11.02 -9.87
C LEU A 66 -2.79 -11.01 -8.36
N VAL A 67 -2.79 -9.83 -7.73
CA VAL A 67 -3.05 -9.67 -6.29
C VAL A 67 -4.48 -10.10 -5.95
N LEU A 68 -5.47 -9.81 -6.79
CA LEU A 68 -6.85 -10.27 -6.62
C LEU A 68 -6.94 -11.80 -6.64
N VAL A 69 -6.32 -12.44 -7.64
CA VAL A 69 -6.31 -13.92 -7.74
C VAL A 69 -5.60 -14.53 -6.53
N LEU A 70 -4.44 -13.97 -6.14
CA LEU A 70 -3.75 -14.40 -4.93
C LEU A 70 -4.64 -14.21 -3.70
N ASN A 71 -5.34 -13.10 -3.54
CA ASN A 71 -6.21 -12.88 -2.38
C ASN A 71 -7.21 -14.03 -2.21
N VAL A 72 -7.96 -14.34 -3.26
CA VAL A 72 -8.99 -15.39 -3.24
C VAL A 72 -8.37 -16.77 -2.99
N VAL A 73 -7.30 -17.11 -3.71
CA VAL A 73 -6.64 -18.42 -3.58
C VAL A 73 -6.04 -18.60 -2.20
N THR A 74 -5.34 -17.59 -1.69
CA THR A 74 -4.68 -17.68 -0.39
C THR A 74 -5.68 -17.65 0.75
N ASP A 75 -6.82 -16.96 0.62
CA ASP A 75 -7.89 -16.99 1.62
C ASP A 75 -8.52 -18.38 1.72
N ILE A 76 -8.86 -19.00 0.57
CA ILE A 76 -9.39 -20.37 0.53
C ILE A 76 -8.41 -21.33 1.19
N ILE A 77 -7.14 -21.30 0.77
CA ILE A 77 -6.09 -22.17 1.33
C ILE A 77 -5.88 -21.88 2.82
N GLY A 78 -5.79 -20.61 3.20
CA GLY A 78 -5.51 -20.17 4.56
C GLY A 78 -6.59 -20.61 5.54
N ILE A 79 -7.86 -20.46 5.18
CA ILE A 79 -8.99 -20.92 6.01
C ILE A 79 -9.00 -22.45 6.12
N HIS A 80 -8.78 -23.17 5.01
CA HIS A 80 -8.77 -24.64 5.03
C HIS A 80 -7.61 -25.22 5.85
N VAL A 81 -6.42 -24.62 5.79
CA VAL A 81 -5.23 -25.11 6.51
C VAL A 81 -5.25 -24.68 7.99
N ALA A 82 -5.63 -23.44 8.28
CA ALA A 82 -5.65 -22.94 9.66
C ALA A 82 -6.86 -23.45 10.46
N HIS A 83 -7.88 -24.00 9.78
CA HIS A 83 -9.18 -24.36 10.36
C HIS A 83 -9.83 -23.22 11.16
N ASN A 84 -9.42 -21.98 10.88
CA ASN A 84 -9.85 -20.78 11.59
C ASN A 84 -9.79 -19.54 10.68
N ILE A 85 -10.58 -18.53 11.00
CA ILE A 85 -10.69 -17.26 10.28
C ILE A 85 -9.40 -16.42 10.37
N TYR A 86 -8.52 -16.67 11.34
CA TYR A 86 -7.15 -16.12 11.33
C TYR A 86 -6.36 -16.50 10.06
N GLY A 87 -6.70 -17.62 9.41
CA GLY A 87 -6.13 -18.01 8.13
C GLY A 87 -6.33 -16.95 7.04
N ALA A 88 -7.51 -16.31 7.01
CA ALA A 88 -7.80 -15.22 6.07
C ALA A 88 -6.97 -13.95 6.37
N ALA A 89 -6.72 -13.67 7.65
CA ALA A 89 -5.87 -12.54 8.04
C ALA A 89 -4.43 -12.72 7.53
N TRP A 90 -3.87 -13.92 7.70
CA TRP A 90 -2.52 -14.24 7.20
C TRP A 90 -2.47 -14.34 5.68
N ALA A 91 -3.50 -14.86 5.03
CA ALA A 91 -3.63 -14.85 3.58
C ALA A 91 -3.59 -13.43 3.00
N SER A 92 -4.26 -12.47 3.67
CA SER A 92 -4.20 -11.04 3.31
C SER A 92 -2.79 -10.47 3.46
N VAL A 93 -2.05 -10.84 4.51
CA VAL A 93 -0.64 -10.44 4.70
C VAL A 93 0.23 -10.94 3.54
N VAL A 94 0.10 -12.22 3.18
CA VAL A 94 0.85 -12.83 2.07
C VAL A 94 0.54 -12.12 0.75
N THR A 95 -0.74 -11.86 0.51
CA THR A 95 -1.21 -11.18 -0.70
C THR A 95 -0.65 -9.75 -0.81
N LEU A 96 -0.67 -9.00 0.30
CA LEU A 96 -0.08 -7.66 0.39
C LEU A 96 1.42 -7.68 0.05
N ILE A 97 2.17 -8.59 0.66
CA ILE A 97 3.61 -8.72 0.42
C ILE A 97 3.88 -9.08 -1.05
N ALA A 98 3.11 -10.00 -1.63
CA ALA A 98 3.23 -10.36 -3.04
C ALA A 98 2.98 -9.16 -3.97
N GLY A 99 1.96 -8.35 -3.67
CA GLY A 99 1.66 -7.12 -4.44
C GLY A 99 2.79 -6.09 -4.38
N ILE A 100 3.38 -5.90 -3.20
CA ILE A 100 4.53 -5.01 -3.02
C ILE A 100 5.76 -5.55 -3.75
N ALA A 101 6.06 -6.84 -3.59
CA ALA A 101 7.20 -7.49 -4.22
C ALA A 101 7.13 -7.42 -5.75
N TYR A 102 5.97 -7.75 -6.33
CA TYR A 102 5.75 -7.64 -7.78
C TYR A 102 5.89 -6.18 -8.25
N GLY A 103 5.22 -5.24 -7.57
CA GLY A 103 5.28 -3.82 -7.93
C GLY A 103 6.71 -3.28 -7.90
N TYR A 104 7.47 -3.62 -6.85
CA TYR A 104 8.86 -3.21 -6.71
C TYR A 104 9.76 -3.81 -7.78
N TRP A 105 9.62 -5.11 -8.04
CA TRP A 105 10.41 -5.80 -9.07
C TRP A 105 10.15 -5.26 -10.48
N VAL A 106 8.89 -4.99 -10.82
CA VAL A 106 8.55 -4.37 -12.11
C VAL A 106 9.10 -2.96 -12.19
N LEU A 107 8.95 -2.16 -11.13
CA LEU A 107 9.39 -0.77 -11.12
C LEU A 107 10.91 -0.65 -11.32
N LEU A 108 11.70 -1.55 -10.73
CA LEU A 108 13.15 -1.59 -10.91
C LEU A 108 13.60 -1.78 -12.36
N ARG A 109 12.75 -2.32 -13.23
CA ARG A 109 13.04 -2.46 -14.67
C ARG A 109 12.98 -1.12 -15.42
N PHE A 110 12.26 -0.14 -14.89
CA PHE A 110 12.04 1.16 -15.52
C PHE A 110 12.77 2.29 -14.80
N LEU A 111 12.93 2.20 -13.48
CA LEU A 111 13.73 3.11 -12.68
C LEU A 111 14.93 2.35 -12.11
N PRO A 112 16.09 2.35 -12.79
CA PRO A 112 17.34 2.01 -12.12
C PRO A 112 17.62 3.13 -11.10
N ILE A 113 17.26 2.89 -9.83
CA ILE A 113 17.42 3.88 -8.75
C ILE A 113 18.92 4.09 -8.51
N ASN A 114 19.47 5.12 -9.14
CA ASN A 114 20.86 5.53 -8.95
C ASN A 114 20.91 6.56 -7.82
N PHE A 115 21.03 6.08 -6.57
CA PHE A 115 20.95 6.89 -5.35
C PHE A 115 21.89 8.11 -5.32
N ARG A 116 22.96 8.11 -6.13
CA ARG A 116 23.94 9.19 -6.20
C ARG A 116 23.47 10.41 -6.99
N GLY A 117 22.51 10.27 -7.91
CA GLY A 117 22.02 11.37 -8.78
C GLY A 117 20.79 12.11 -8.27
N ILE A 118 20.09 11.55 -7.28
CA ILE A 118 18.81 12.07 -6.76
C ILE A 118 18.93 13.50 -6.22
N PRO A 119 19.98 13.87 -5.44
CA PRO A 119 20.09 15.23 -4.91
C PRO A 119 20.30 16.27 -6.02
N GLN A 120 21.07 15.92 -7.05
CA GLN A 120 21.43 16.81 -8.15
C GLN A 120 20.21 17.08 -9.05
N LEU A 121 19.41 16.04 -9.31
CA LEU A 121 18.17 16.15 -10.09
C LEU A 121 17.12 16.98 -9.34
N ALA A 122 16.96 16.74 -8.03
CA ALA A 122 16.01 17.48 -7.20
C ALA A 122 16.34 18.98 -7.14
N VAL A 123 17.62 19.34 -7.01
CA VAL A 123 18.07 20.74 -7.00
C VAL A 123 17.88 21.39 -8.37
N ALA A 124 18.13 20.66 -9.47
CA ALA A 124 17.94 21.16 -10.82
C ALA A 124 16.46 21.50 -11.11
N GLU A 125 15.54 20.60 -10.77
CA GLU A 125 14.09 20.76 -10.97
C GLU A 125 13.55 21.96 -10.18
N VAL A 126 13.91 22.08 -8.89
CA VAL A 126 13.48 23.19 -8.03
C VAL A 126 13.99 24.53 -8.58
N ARG A 127 15.23 24.58 -9.08
CA ARG A 127 15.79 25.79 -9.68
C ARG A 127 15.03 26.21 -10.93
N GLU A 128 14.62 25.26 -11.75
CA GLU A 128 13.86 25.52 -12.98
C GLU A 128 12.45 26.05 -12.70
N GLN A 129 11.73 25.45 -11.74
CA GLN A 129 10.41 25.93 -11.35
C GLN A 129 10.47 27.31 -10.68
N LEU A 130 11.48 27.59 -9.86
CA LEU A 130 11.71 28.92 -9.30
C LEU A 130 11.99 29.96 -10.39
N ALA A 131 12.78 29.61 -11.40
CA ALA A 131 13.05 30.48 -12.55
C ALA A 131 11.80 30.73 -13.40
N ALA A 132 10.94 29.72 -13.58
CA ALA A 132 9.65 29.87 -14.25
C ALA A 132 8.72 30.82 -13.49
N LEU A 133 8.59 30.67 -12.16
CA LEU A 133 7.81 31.56 -11.30
C LEU A 133 8.33 33.00 -11.35
N ARG A 134 9.65 33.19 -11.35
CA ARG A 134 10.28 34.52 -11.41
C ARG A 134 10.00 35.22 -12.74
N ARG A 135 10.07 34.50 -13.87
CA ARG A 135 9.71 35.01 -15.20
C ARG A 135 8.24 35.40 -15.29
N TRP A 136 7.36 34.57 -14.72
CA TRP A 136 5.93 34.82 -14.72
C TRP A 136 5.54 36.06 -13.88
N ARG A 137 6.30 36.32 -12.80
CA ARG A 137 6.11 37.49 -11.94
C ARG A 137 6.59 38.79 -12.61
N LEU A 138 7.65 38.73 -13.42
CA LEU A 138 8.16 39.86 -14.21
C LEU A 138 7.29 40.19 -15.43
N ALA A 139 6.60 39.22 -16.02
CA ALA A 139 5.66 39.44 -17.13
C ALA A 139 4.32 40.09 -16.69
N ARG A 140 4.11 40.28 -15.38
CA ARG A 140 2.89 40.88 -14.78
C ARG A 140 3.11 42.28 -14.20
N SER A 141 4.35 42.77 -14.17
CA SER A 141 4.74 44.12 -13.73
C SER A 141 5.07 44.99 -14.93
#